data_AF-A0A938GK21-F1
#
_entry.id   AF-A0A938GK21-F1
#
_cell.length_a   1.000
_cell.length_b   1.000
_cell.length_c   1.000
_cell.angle_alpha   90.00
_cell.angle_beta   90.00
_cell.angle_gamma   90.00
#
_symmetry.space_group_name_H-M   'P 1'
#
loop_
_entity.id
_entity.type
_entity.pdbx_description
1 polymer ?
#
loop_
_entity_poly.entity_id
_entity_poly.type
_entity_poly.pdbx_seq_one_letter_code
_entity_poly.pdbx_strand_id
1 'polypeptide(L)'
;MPNGGELCIRTEVVPGHAWQGVFPEMREDEYVCISVSDTGTGMDEATRIHIFEPFFTTKSRDRCGGLGLAVVYGVIKSHFGFIHVESEINPEVKAILASGYLDPELMNRIQQAGADDFLQKPYVPNEIYRRVRVVLDAPEKREIS
;
A
#
# COMPACT_ATOMS: atom_id res chain seq x y z
N MET A 1 0.15 1.94 7.68
CA MET A 1 1.31 1.59 8.52
C MET A 1 0.87 0.89 9.82
N PRO A 2 0.41 -0.37 9.79
CA PRO A 2 -0.09 -1.07 10.98
C PRO A 2 0.93 -1.27 12.11
N ASN A 3 2.23 -1.31 11.77
CA ASN A 3 3.34 -1.58 12.69
C ASN A 3 4.27 -0.35 12.88
N GLY A 4 3.78 0.84 12.56
CA GLY A 4 4.64 2.00 12.31
C GLY A 4 5.18 2.03 10.88
N GLY A 5 6.00 3.04 10.59
CA GLY A 5 6.58 3.29 9.28
C GLY A 5 7.03 4.74 9.15
N GLU A 6 7.69 5.06 8.05
CA GLU A 6 8.12 6.41 7.74
C GLU A 6 7.14 7.06 6.77
N LEU A 7 6.80 8.33 7.03
CA LEU A 7 6.09 9.20 6.10
C LEU A 7 7.04 10.33 5.72
N CYS A 8 7.37 10.43 4.44
CA CYS A 8 8.23 11.47 3.90
C CYS A 8 7.38 12.45 3.10
N ILE A 9 7.55 13.74 3.38
CA ILE A 9 6.98 14.83 2.58
C ILE A 9 8.14 15.64 2.04
N ARG A 10 8.18 15.81 0.72
CA ARG A 10 9.19 16.60 0.02
C ARG A 10 8.52 17.70 -0.79
N THR A 11 9.21 18.84 -0.87
CA THR A 11 8.85 19.95 -1.74
C THR A 11 10.05 20.27 -2.61
N GLU A 12 9.85 20.36 -3.93
CA GLU A 12 10.90 20.75 -4.87
C GLU A 12 10.31 21.50 -6.06
N VAL A 13 11.14 22.27 -6.76
CA VAL A 13 10.77 22.87 -8.03
C VAL A 13 11.19 21.91 -9.14
N VAL A 14 10.24 21.51 -9.98
CA VAL A 14 10.46 20.59 -11.10
C VAL A 14 10.15 21.30 -12.42
N PRO A 15 10.93 21.06 -13.49
CA PRO A 15 10.57 21.58 -14.80
C PRO A 15 9.47 20.71 -15.42
N GLY A 16 8.44 21.34 -16.00
CA GLY A 16 7.29 20.59 -16.51
C GLY A 16 7.61 19.66 -17.69
N HIS A 17 8.64 19.95 -18.49
CA HIS A 17 9.08 19.06 -19.56
C HIS A 17 9.51 17.67 -19.05
N ALA A 18 10.03 17.57 -17.82
CA ALA A 18 10.45 16.28 -17.23
C ALA A 18 9.25 15.36 -16.92
N TRP A 19 8.04 15.91 -16.89
CA TRP A 19 6.82 15.20 -16.52
C TRP A 19 5.84 15.05 -17.69
N GLN A 20 6.17 15.52 -18.89
CA GLN A 20 5.30 15.41 -20.07
C GLN A 20 5.00 13.97 -20.50
N GLY A 21 5.85 13.01 -20.14
CA GLY A 21 5.57 11.58 -20.35
C GLY A 21 4.41 11.05 -19.50
N VAL A 22 4.13 11.69 -18.36
CA VAL A 22 3.02 11.36 -17.45
C VAL A 22 1.84 12.31 -17.65
N PHE A 23 2.12 13.61 -17.86
CA PHE A 23 1.15 14.69 -18.05
C PHE A 23 1.43 15.43 -19.37
N PRO A 24 0.91 14.95 -20.52
CA PRO A 24 1.18 15.55 -21.82
C PRO A 24 0.77 17.04 -21.94
N GLU A 25 -0.18 17.48 -21.12
CA GLU A 25 -0.66 18.87 -21.09
C GLU A 25 0.20 19.82 -20.23
N MET A 26 1.23 19.30 -19.56
CA MET A 26 2.12 20.09 -18.71
C MET A 26 3.05 20.95 -19.58
N ARG A 27 3.13 22.25 -19.25
CA ARG A 27 3.92 23.25 -19.99
C ARG A 27 5.40 23.15 -19.62
N GLU A 28 6.28 23.80 -20.37
CA GLU A 28 7.72 23.83 -20.08
C GLU A 28 8.10 24.72 -18.87
N ASP A 29 7.11 25.34 -18.22
CA ASP A 29 7.27 26.17 -17.03
C ASP A 29 7.79 25.36 -15.81
N GLU A 30 8.21 26.08 -14.76
CA GLU A 30 8.55 25.47 -13.47
C GLU A 30 7.31 25.24 -12.61
N TYR A 31 7.27 24.10 -11.92
CA TYR A 31 6.17 23.72 -11.05
C TYR A 31 6.69 23.39 -9.64
N VAL A 32 5.90 23.74 -8.63
CA VAL A 32 6.13 23.24 -7.27
C VAL A 32 5.57 21.83 -7.18
N CYS A 33 6.45 20.85 -6.99
CA CYS A 33 6.08 19.47 -6.71
C CYS A 33 6.03 19.23 -5.19
N ILE A 34 4.93 18.63 -4.72
CA ILE A 34 4.81 18.12 -3.36
C ILE A 34 4.68 16.61 -3.47
N SER A 35 5.67 15.88 -2.96
CA SER A 35 5.67 14.42 -2.94
C SER A 35 5.41 13.92 -1.53
N VAL A 36 4.49 12.96 -1.40
CA VAL A 36 4.20 12.26 -0.15
C VAL A 36 4.44 10.77 -0.38
N SER A 37 5.29 10.16 0.43
CA SER A 37 5.64 8.74 0.32
C SER A 37 5.61 8.10 1.71
N ASP A 38 5.13 6.86 1.80
CA ASP A 38 5.15 6.09 3.02
C ASP A 38 5.68 4.67 2.81
N THR A 39 6.21 4.07 3.87
CA THR A 39 6.71 2.67 3.87
C THR A 39 5.62 1.67 4.24
N GLY A 40 4.35 1.99 3.95
CA GLY A 40 3.22 1.12 4.21
C GLY A 40 3.17 -0.11 3.30
N THR A 41 2.06 -0.81 3.38
CA THR A 41 1.83 -2.05 2.61
C THR A 41 1.62 -1.82 1.11
N GLY A 42 1.48 -0.56 0.71
CA GLY A 42 1.10 -0.18 -0.64
C GLY A 42 -0.34 -0.57 -1.01
N MET A 43 -0.62 -0.50 -2.31
CA MET A 43 -1.92 -0.77 -2.93
C MET A 43 -1.73 -1.64 -4.16
N ASP A 44 -2.68 -2.55 -4.38
CA ASP A 44 -2.77 -3.26 -5.66
C ASP A 44 -3.30 -2.32 -6.77
N GLU A 45 -3.16 -2.76 -8.02
CA GLU A 45 -3.56 -1.96 -9.18
C GLU A 45 -5.06 -1.60 -9.16
N ALA A 46 -5.91 -2.56 -8.80
CA ALA A 46 -7.36 -2.37 -8.71
C ALA A 46 -7.69 -1.26 -7.68
N THR A 47 -7.07 -1.30 -6.51
CA THR A 47 -7.22 -0.25 -5.49
C THR A 47 -6.71 1.07 -6.03
N ARG A 48 -5.50 1.10 -6.62
CA ARG A 48 -4.82 2.32 -7.11
C ARG A 48 -5.66 3.09 -8.13
N ILE A 49 -6.37 2.41 -9.02
CA ILE A 49 -7.21 3.05 -10.04
C ILE A 49 -8.46 3.73 -9.43
N HIS A 50 -9.00 3.17 -8.34
CA HIS A 50 -10.23 3.66 -7.70
C HIS A 50 -10.00 4.62 -6.52
N ILE A 51 -8.75 4.88 -6.08
CA ILE A 51 -8.47 5.66 -4.85
C ILE A 51 -9.03 7.09 -4.84
N PHE A 52 -9.27 7.66 -6.02
CA PHE A 52 -9.83 9.01 -6.16
C PHE A 52 -11.35 9.04 -6.29
N GLU A 53 -12.00 7.88 -6.31
CA GLU A 53 -13.46 7.80 -6.37
C GLU A 53 -14.08 8.22 -5.02
N PRO A 54 -15.13 9.04 -5.02
CA PRO A 54 -15.84 9.39 -3.81
C PRO A 54 -16.33 8.14 -3.06
N PHE A 55 -16.12 8.12 -1.75
CA PHE A 55 -16.53 7.05 -0.83
C PHE A 55 -15.77 5.72 -0.99
N PHE A 56 -14.78 5.63 -1.90
CA PHE A 56 -13.93 4.45 -1.99
C PHE A 56 -13.03 4.34 -0.75
N THR A 57 -12.99 3.14 -0.15
CA THR A 57 -12.14 2.85 1.01
C THR A 57 -11.91 1.35 1.17
N THR A 58 -10.67 0.97 1.49
CA THR A 58 -10.30 -0.41 1.91
C THR A 58 -10.39 -0.60 3.42
N LYS A 59 -10.69 0.48 4.18
CA LYS A 59 -10.91 0.44 5.62
C LYS A 59 -12.39 0.24 5.92
N SER A 60 -12.69 -0.33 7.08
CA SER A 60 -14.06 -0.51 7.54
C SER A 60 -14.80 0.84 7.61
N ARG A 61 -16.03 0.90 7.11
CA ARG A 61 -16.81 2.15 6.87
C ARG A 61 -17.02 3.01 8.12
N ASP A 62 -16.99 2.37 9.27
CA ASP A 62 -17.05 2.92 10.62
C ASP A 62 -15.83 3.78 11.01
N ARG A 63 -14.70 3.69 10.28
CA ARG A 63 -13.46 4.42 10.59
C ARG A 63 -13.11 5.57 9.65
N CYS A 64 -13.53 5.52 8.39
CA CYS A 64 -13.20 6.58 7.43
C CYS A 64 -14.21 6.59 6.26
N GLY A 65 -14.74 7.76 5.93
CA GLY A 65 -15.79 7.93 4.92
C GLY A 65 -15.33 7.88 3.45
N GLY A 66 -14.03 7.74 3.18
CA GLY A 66 -13.51 7.58 1.81
C GLY A 66 -13.60 8.85 0.93
N LEU A 67 -13.65 10.04 1.51
CA LEU A 67 -13.78 11.31 0.76
C LEU A 67 -12.47 12.09 0.59
N GLY A 68 -11.44 11.79 1.39
CA GLY A 68 -10.22 12.61 1.45
C GLY A 68 -9.51 12.76 0.11
N LEU A 69 -9.16 11.64 -0.53
CA LEU A 69 -8.46 11.65 -1.82
C LEU A 69 -9.32 12.21 -2.95
N ALA A 70 -10.63 11.96 -2.95
CA ALA A 70 -11.55 12.54 -3.92
C ALA A 70 -11.57 14.09 -3.84
N VAL A 71 -11.54 14.65 -2.62
CA VAL A 71 -11.44 16.11 -2.42
C VAL A 71 -10.09 16.65 -2.88
N VAL A 72 -8.98 15.97 -2.55
CA VAL A 72 -7.63 16.35 -3.00
C VAL A 72 -7.56 16.40 -4.52
N TYR A 73 -8.06 15.35 -5.19
CA TYR A 73 -8.13 15.29 -6.65
C TYR A 73 -8.93 16.47 -7.22
N GLY A 74 -10.11 16.75 -6.66
CA GLY A 74 -10.95 17.87 -7.07
C GLY A 74 -10.25 19.21 -6.94
N VAL A 75 -9.63 19.49 -5.79
CA VAL A 75 -8.88 20.74 -5.54
C VAL A 75 -7.74 20.91 -6.55
N ILE A 76 -6.92 19.88 -6.73
CA ILE A 76 -5.77 19.94 -7.66
C ILE A 76 -6.26 20.23 -9.08
N LYS A 77 -7.28 19.52 -9.57
CA LYS A 77 -7.81 19.72 -10.92
C LYS A 77 -8.50 21.08 -11.09
N SER A 78 -9.22 21.59 -10.09
CA SER A 78 -9.81 22.93 -10.12
C SER A 78 -8.78 24.06 -10.19
N HIS A 79 -7.55 23.79 -9.73
CA HIS A 79 -6.43 24.72 -9.82
C HIS A 79 -5.47 24.41 -10.99
N PHE A 80 -5.91 23.63 -11.99
CA PHE A 80 -5.11 23.23 -13.15
C PHE A 80 -3.79 22.52 -12.79
N GLY A 81 -3.77 21.87 -11.64
CA GLY A 81 -2.64 21.09 -11.15
C GLY A 81 -2.65 19.65 -11.62
N PHE A 82 -1.56 18.96 -11.29
CA PHE A 82 -1.30 17.58 -11.65
C PHE A 82 -1.18 16.72 -10.39
N ILE A 83 -1.69 15.50 -10.46
CA ILE A 83 -1.58 14.52 -9.38
C ILE A 83 -1.21 13.17 -9.98
N HIS A 84 -0.15 12.57 -9.44
CA HIS A 84 0.35 11.26 -9.82
C HIS A 84 0.38 10.37 -8.58
N VAL A 85 0.09 9.08 -8.76
CA VAL A 85 0.21 8.09 -7.69
C VAL A 85 0.88 6.84 -8.21
N GLU A 86 1.96 6.48 -7.54
CA GLU A 86 2.66 5.21 -7.69
C GLU A 86 2.54 4.46 -6.38
N SER A 87 2.15 3.20 -6.47
CA SER A 87 2.09 2.30 -5.35
C SER A 87 2.10 0.88 -5.89
N GLU A 88 2.88 0.03 -5.24
CA GLU A 88 2.92 -1.40 -5.46
C GLU A 88 2.72 -2.09 -4.11
N ILE A 89 2.13 -3.29 -4.13
CA ILE A 89 2.07 -4.12 -2.92
C ILE A 89 3.51 -4.43 -2.53
N ASN A 90 3.88 -4.14 -1.28
CA ASN A 90 5.19 -4.48 -0.77
C ASN A 90 5.21 -5.98 -0.39
N PRO A 91 5.87 -6.86 -1.17
CA PRO A 91 5.90 -8.30 -0.91
C PRO A 91 6.76 -8.66 0.30
N GLU A 92 7.61 -7.76 0.78
CA GLU A 92 8.46 -7.99 1.96
C GLU A 92 7.73 -7.77 3.29
N VAL A 93 6.49 -7.26 3.25
CA VAL A 93 5.68 -7.14 4.47
C VAL A 93 5.31 -8.53 4.97
N LYS A 94 5.97 -8.91 6.05
CA LYS A 94 5.77 -10.21 6.66
C LYS A 94 4.38 -10.33 7.30
N ALA A 95 3.61 -11.34 6.89
CA ALA A 95 2.24 -11.53 7.32
C ALA A 95 1.99 -12.93 7.92
N ILE A 96 1.29 -12.97 9.06
CA ILE A 96 0.84 -14.21 9.70
C ILE A 96 -0.67 -14.28 9.56
N LEU A 97 -1.17 -15.29 8.85
CA LEU A 97 -2.60 -15.52 8.71
C LEU A 97 -3.11 -16.41 9.86
N ALA A 98 -4.00 -15.86 10.68
CA ALA A 98 -4.62 -16.54 11.80
C ALA A 98 -6.10 -16.80 11.49
N SER A 99 -6.43 -18.03 11.11
CA SER A 99 -7.79 -18.42 10.75
C SER A 99 -8.23 -19.72 11.44
N GLY A 100 -9.54 -20.01 11.41
CA GLY A 100 -10.14 -21.25 11.95
C GLY A 100 -9.79 -22.47 11.10
N TYR A 101 -10.69 -23.46 11.01
CA TYR A 101 -10.45 -24.63 10.14
C TYR A 101 -10.31 -24.19 8.68
N LEU A 102 -9.08 -24.13 8.20
CA LEU A 102 -8.74 -23.90 6.80
C LEU A 102 -8.57 -25.27 6.16
N ASP A 103 -9.29 -25.52 5.09
CA ASP A 103 -9.00 -26.72 4.30
C ASP A 103 -7.57 -26.63 3.70
N PRO A 104 -6.91 -27.78 3.45
CA PRO A 104 -5.55 -27.81 2.94
C PRO A 104 -5.37 -27.14 1.56
N GLU A 105 -6.43 -27.02 0.77
CA GLU A 105 -6.39 -26.45 -0.58
C GLU A 105 -6.29 -24.92 -0.51
N LEU A 106 -7.08 -24.31 0.37
CA LEU A 106 -7.00 -22.91 0.72
C LEU A 106 -5.65 -22.56 1.36
N MET A 107 -5.08 -23.46 2.17
CA MET A 107 -3.72 -23.27 2.70
C MET A 107 -2.67 -23.20 1.61
N ASN A 108 -2.73 -24.12 0.65
CA ASN A 108 -1.79 -24.12 -0.48
C ASN A 108 -1.93 -22.84 -1.31
N ARG A 109 -3.15 -22.36 -1.57
CA ARG A 109 -3.38 -21.09 -2.28
C ARG A 109 -2.84 -19.87 -1.54
N ILE A 110 -3.02 -19.81 -0.22
CA ILE A 110 -2.53 -18.68 0.59
C ILE A 110 -1.00 -18.70 0.70
N GLN A 111 -0.41 -19.89 0.76
CA GLN A 111 1.04 -20.04 0.77
C GLN A 111 1.65 -19.65 -0.60
N GLN A 112 1.00 -20.00 -1.70
CA GLN A 112 1.36 -19.53 -3.04
C GLN A 112 1.16 -18.01 -3.21
N ALA A 113 0.18 -17.43 -2.51
CA ALA A 113 -0.04 -15.99 -2.47
C ALA A 113 0.94 -15.21 -1.57
N GLY A 114 1.93 -15.89 -0.99
CA GLY A 114 3.07 -15.25 -0.32
C GLY A 114 3.07 -15.25 1.21
N ALA A 115 2.10 -15.89 1.87
CA ALA A 115 2.07 -15.95 3.35
C ALA A 115 3.34 -16.59 3.94
N ASP A 116 3.87 -15.99 5.02
CA ASP A 116 5.15 -16.41 5.62
C ASP A 116 5.00 -17.54 6.63
N ASP A 117 3.90 -17.55 7.39
CA ASP A 117 3.55 -18.62 8.32
C ASP A 117 2.04 -18.56 8.64
N PHE A 118 1.52 -19.66 9.18
CA PHE A 118 0.12 -19.84 9.52
C PHE A 118 -0.06 -20.06 11.01
N LEU A 119 -1.22 -19.73 11.56
CA LEU A 119 -1.54 -20.07 12.95
C LEU A 119 -2.93 -20.71 13.00
N GLN A 120 -3.04 -21.90 13.62
CA GLN A 120 -4.29 -22.67 13.73
C GLN A 120 -4.93 -22.60 15.12
N LYS A 121 -6.24 -22.28 15.20
CA LYS A 121 -6.98 -22.18 16.47
C LYS A 121 -7.22 -23.57 17.10
N PRO A 122 -7.30 -23.67 18.45
CA PRO A 122 -7.15 -22.58 19.43
C PRO A 122 -5.67 -22.23 19.67
N TYR A 123 -5.37 -20.93 19.77
CA TYR A 123 -4.00 -20.46 19.90
C TYR A 123 -3.55 -20.46 21.36
N VAL A 124 -2.31 -20.91 21.61
CA VAL A 124 -1.62 -20.73 22.89
C VAL A 124 -0.70 -19.51 22.79
N PRO A 125 -0.66 -18.58 23.77
CA PRO A 125 0.14 -17.35 23.70
C PRO A 125 1.62 -17.57 23.33
N ASN A 126 2.24 -18.63 23.85
CA ASN A 126 3.62 -18.98 23.54
C ASN A 126 3.82 -19.39 22.07
N GLU A 127 2.82 -19.99 21.44
CA GLU A 127 2.87 -20.37 20.02
C GLU A 127 2.76 -19.15 19.12
N ILE A 128 1.91 -18.18 19.48
CA ILE A 128 1.83 -16.88 18.78
C ILE A 128 3.19 -16.19 18.81
N TYR A 129 3.78 -16.04 20.00
CA TYR A 129 5.09 -15.41 20.15
C TYR A 129 6.17 -16.11 19.33
N ARG A 130 6.20 -17.45 19.38
CA ARG A 130 7.17 -18.24 18.62
C ARG A 130 7.01 -18.02 17.12
N ARG A 131 5.80 -18.07 16.57
CA ARG A 131 5.59 -17.89 15.12
C ARG A 131 5.87 -16.47 14.66
N VAL A 132 5.51 -15.47 15.46
CA VAL A 132 5.89 -14.07 15.21
C VAL A 132 7.42 -13.94 15.15
N ARG A 133 8.15 -14.52 16.09
CA ARG A 133 9.62 -14.53 16.06
C ARG A 133 10.18 -15.27 14.84
N VAL A 134 9.66 -16.46 14.52
CA VAL A 134 10.10 -17.23 13.34
C VAL A 134 9.96 -16.41 12.07
N VAL A 135 8.80 -15.76 11.86
CA VAL A 135 8.56 -14.95 10.68
C VAL A 135 9.47 -13.72 10.68
N LEU A 136 9.52 -12.94 11.76
CA LEU A 136 10.34 -11.73 11.83
C LEU A 136 11.84 -12.00 11.69
N ASP A 137 12.33 -13.09 12.28
CA ASP A 137 13.76 -13.47 12.28
C ASP A 137 14.18 -14.25 11.01
N ALA A 138 13.24 -14.66 10.16
CA ALA A 138 13.55 -15.32 8.89
C ALA A 138 14.30 -14.37 7.93
N PRO A 139 15.32 -14.85 7.19
CA PRO A 139 16.01 -14.05 6.18
C PRO A 139 15.02 -13.58 5.09
N GLU A 140 15.24 -12.39 4.54
CA GLU A 140 14.46 -11.85 3.42
C GLU A 140 14.39 -12.87 2.27
N LYS A 141 13.18 -13.11 1.76
CA LYS A 141 12.96 -14.01 0.63
C LYS A 141 13.65 -13.40 -0.58
N ARG A 142 14.83 -13.91 -0.93
CA ARG A 142 15.46 -13.59 -2.22
C ARG A 142 14.55 -14.06 -3.33
N GLU A 143 14.11 -13.15 -4.18
CA GLU A 143 13.45 -13.47 -5.44
C GLU A 143 14.30 -14.49 -6.21
N ILE A 144 13.73 -15.67 -6.44
CA ILE A 144 14.28 -16.62 -7.40
C ILE A 144 13.71 -16.19 -8.74
N SER A 145 14.59 -15.72 -9.63
CA SER A 145 14.32 -15.33 -11.03
C SER A 145 13.54 -16.37 -11.83
#